data_AF-A0A531MKC9-F1
#
_entry.id   AF-A0A531MKC9-F1
#
_cell.length_a   1.000
_cell.length_b   1.000
_cell.length_c   1.000
_cell.angle_alpha   90.00
_cell.angle_beta   90.00
_cell.angle_gamma   90.00
#
_symmetry.space_group_name_H-M   'P 1'
#
loop_
_entity.id
_entity.type
_entity.pdbx_description
1 polymer ?
#
loop_
_entity_poly.entity_id
_entity_poly.type
_entity_poly.pdbx_seq_one_letter_code
_entity_poly.pdbx_strand_id
1 'polypeptide(L)'
;MPLKFDTRFDPAYGKAVTVAPDVQRLTARNPSPFTFHGTNSYLIGSETLAVIDPGPDDDAHLQALIEAIGGRPVSHIFVSHTHRDHSPLAARLKERTGAAVLGEGPH
;
A
#
# COMPACT_ATOMS: atom_id res chain seq x y z
N MET A 1 -22.69 -15.32 -11.67
CA MET A 1 -22.80 -15.28 -10.20
C MET A 1 -22.86 -13.83 -9.77
N PRO A 2 -23.74 -13.45 -8.83
CA PRO A 2 -23.74 -12.08 -8.30
C PRO A 2 -22.45 -11.81 -7.50
N LEU A 3 -21.92 -10.59 -7.59
CA LEU A 3 -20.84 -10.13 -6.72
C LEU A 3 -21.34 -10.14 -5.27
N LYS A 4 -20.65 -10.88 -4.39
CA LYS A 4 -20.93 -10.88 -2.95
C LYS A 4 -20.13 -9.77 -2.30
N PHE A 5 -20.81 -8.85 -1.62
CA PHE A 5 -20.16 -7.89 -0.75
C PHE A 5 -19.61 -8.64 0.48
N ASP A 6 -18.28 -8.83 0.53
CA ASP A 6 -17.61 -9.49 1.66
C ASP A 6 -16.82 -8.46 2.46
N THR A 7 -17.23 -8.24 3.70
CA THR A 7 -16.55 -7.35 4.65
C THR A 7 -15.55 -8.08 5.54
N ARG A 8 -15.41 -9.40 5.37
CA ARG A 8 -14.55 -10.23 6.20
C ARG A 8 -13.17 -10.30 5.56
N PHE A 9 -12.21 -9.63 6.16
CA PHE A 9 -10.80 -9.91 5.90
C PHE A 9 -9.98 -9.69 7.18
N ASP A 10 -8.96 -10.51 7.39
CA ASP A 10 -7.97 -10.29 8.44
C ASP A 10 -6.98 -9.22 7.95
N PRO A 11 -6.84 -8.07 8.62
CA PRO A 11 -5.90 -7.02 8.20
C PRO A 11 -4.44 -7.45 8.28
N ALA A 12 -4.08 -8.41 9.12
CA ALA A 12 -2.70 -8.90 9.28
C ALA A 12 -1.67 -7.76 9.39
N TYR A 13 -1.92 -6.78 10.27
CA TYR A 13 -1.10 -5.57 10.41
C TYR A 13 0.40 -5.85 10.43
N GLY A 14 1.15 -5.09 9.63
CA GLY A 14 2.61 -5.23 9.52
C GLY A 14 3.08 -6.46 8.74
N LYS A 15 2.18 -7.27 8.17
CA LYS A 15 2.53 -8.44 7.35
C LYS A 15 1.86 -8.38 5.98
N ALA A 16 2.64 -8.61 4.94
CA ALA A 16 2.11 -8.69 3.59
C ALA A 16 1.34 -10.02 3.40
N VAL A 17 0.10 -9.92 2.91
CA VAL A 17 -0.77 -11.08 2.64
C VAL A 17 -0.99 -11.18 1.13
N THR A 18 -0.73 -12.35 0.55
CA THR A 18 -1.06 -12.61 -0.86
C THR A 18 -2.58 -12.69 -1.02
N VAL A 19 -3.13 -11.81 -1.86
CA VAL A 19 -4.58 -11.71 -2.11
C VAL A 19 -4.96 -12.12 -3.54
N ALA A 20 -4.01 -12.14 -4.46
CA ALA A 20 -4.13 -12.67 -5.82
C ALA A 20 -2.72 -13.02 -6.35
N PRO A 21 -2.59 -13.71 -7.51
CA PRO A 21 -1.30 -13.87 -8.17
C PRO A 21 -0.60 -12.51 -8.33
N ASP A 22 0.65 -12.43 -7.87
CA ASP A 22 1.49 -11.22 -7.90
C ASP A 22 0.89 -9.98 -7.21
N VAL A 23 -0.08 -10.16 -6.31
CA VAL A 23 -0.66 -9.07 -5.52
C VAL A 23 -0.56 -9.39 -4.04
N GLN A 24 0.23 -8.59 -3.33
CA GLN A 24 0.29 -8.61 -1.87
C GLN A 24 -0.38 -7.37 -1.31
N ARG A 25 -1.09 -7.52 -0.20
CA ARG A 25 -1.70 -6.42 0.55
C ARG A 25 -1.00 -6.27 1.90
N LEU A 26 -0.70 -5.03 2.26
CA LEU A 26 -0.21 -4.64 3.57
C LEU A 26 -1.20 -3.63 4.17
N THR A 27 -1.72 -3.92 5.36
CA THR A 27 -2.70 -3.03 6.02
C THR A 27 -2.00 -2.20 7.11
N ALA A 28 -2.09 -0.88 7.00
CA ALA A 28 -1.62 0.08 8.00
C ALA A 28 -2.49 0.00 9.26
N ARG A 29 -1.90 0.19 10.45
CA ARG A 29 -2.63 0.14 11.74
C ARG A 29 -3.27 1.50 12.07
N ASN A 30 -4.13 1.98 11.17
CA ASN A 30 -4.88 3.24 11.31
C ASN A 30 -6.42 3.06 11.21
N PRO A 31 -7.04 2.17 12.01
CA PRO A 31 -8.48 1.88 11.89
C PRO A 31 -9.35 3.09 12.27
N SER A 32 -10.43 3.31 11.52
CA SER A 32 -11.41 4.38 11.75
C SER A 32 -12.70 4.12 10.95
N PRO A 33 -13.77 4.91 11.14
CA PRO A 33 -14.95 4.86 10.27
C PRO A 33 -14.64 5.12 8.79
N PHE A 34 -13.55 5.83 8.48
CA PHE A 34 -13.15 6.15 7.09
C PHE A 34 -12.20 5.12 6.49
N THR A 35 -11.42 4.42 7.31
CA THR A 35 -10.37 3.47 6.88
C THR A 35 -10.73 2.02 7.19
N PHE A 36 -11.88 1.77 7.83
CA PHE A 36 -12.29 0.46 8.32
C PHE A 36 -11.21 -0.19 9.21
N HIS A 37 -10.60 -1.30 8.78
CA HIS A 37 -9.48 -1.90 9.49
C HIS A 37 -8.16 -1.11 9.32
N GLY A 38 -8.05 -0.24 8.32
CA GLY A 38 -6.85 0.55 8.02
C GLY A 38 -6.65 0.68 6.51
N THR A 39 -5.74 1.56 6.11
CA THR A 39 -5.36 1.72 4.70
C THR A 39 -4.72 0.44 4.20
N ASN A 40 -5.16 -0.04 3.05
CA ASN A 40 -4.50 -1.13 2.34
C ASN A 40 -3.52 -0.57 1.30
N SER A 41 -2.24 -0.80 1.52
CA SER A 41 -1.20 -0.65 0.50
C SER A 41 -1.07 -1.96 -0.27
N TYR A 42 -0.83 -1.88 -1.58
CA TYR A 42 -0.66 -3.07 -2.42
C TYR A 42 0.71 -3.08 -3.07
N LEU A 43 1.37 -4.25 -3.06
CA LEU A 43 2.57 -4.52 -3.84
C LEU A 43 2.15 -5.40 -5.02
N ILE A 44 2.44 -4.94 -6.24
CA ILE A 44 2.06 -5.58 -7.49
C ILE A 44 3.33 -6.02 -8.23
N GLY A 45 3.40 -7.29 -8.63
CA GLY A 45 4.51 -7.88 -9.37
C GLY A 45 5.35 -8.86 -8.55
N SER A 46 6.28 -9.54 -9.23
CA SER A 46 7.14 -10.57 -8.66
C SER A 46 8.59 -10.12 -8.58
N GLU A 47 9.22 -9.81 -9.72
CA GLU A 47 10.62 -9.38 -9.83
C GLU A 47 10.80 -7.87 -9.65
N THR A 48 9.96 -7.08 -10.31
CA THR A 48 9.89 -5.62 -10.16
C THR A 48 8.50 -5.26 -9.67
N LEU A 49 8.44 -4.35 -8.71
CA LEU A 49 7.21 -3.98 -8.03
C LEU A 49 6.66 -2.64 -8.50
N ALA A 50 5.35 -2.52 -8.40
CA ALA A 50 4.67 -1.25 -8.19
C ALA A 50 3.99 -1.26 -6.82
N VAL A 51 3.93 -0.11 -6.16
CA VAL A 51 3.21 0.06 -4.89
C VAL A 51 2.00 0.95 -5.14
N ILE A 52 0.84 0.58 -4.62
CA ILE A 52 -0.38 1.40 -4.65
C ILE A 52 -0.69 1.85 -3.22
N ASP A 53 -0.95 3.14 -3.03
CA ASP A 53 -1.37 3.79 -1.79
C ASP A 53 -0.47 3.44 -0.61
N PRO A 54 0.73 4.04 -0.52
CA PRO A 54 1.73 3.66 0.47
C PRO A 54 1.30 3.94 1.91
N GLY A 55 0.20 4.67 2.14
CA GLY A 55 -0.45 4.77 3.43
C GLY A 55 -0.19 6.08 4.16
N PRO A 56 -0.65 6.20 5.42
CA PRO A 56 -0.39 7.36 6.27
C PRO A 56 1.10 7.43 6.61
N ASP A 57 1.59 8.62 6.95
CA ASP A 57 2.98 8.81 7.41
C ASP A 57 3.21 8.13 8.77
N ASP A 58 3.55 6.84 8.71
CA ASP A 58 3.76 5.95 9.86
C ASP A 58 5.03 5.13 9.67
N ASP A 59 5.92 5.18 10.66
CA ASP A 59 7.25 4.54 10.58
C ASP A 59 7.16 3.01 10.56
N ALA A 60 6.21 2.43 11.31
CA ALA A 60 6.03 0.99 11.36
C ALA A 60 5.50 0.45 10.03
N HIS A 61 4.58 1.17 9.40
CA HIS A 61 4.05 0.83 8.08
C HIS A 61 5.10 0.98 6.98
N LEU A 62 5.91 2.04 7.01
CA LEU A 62 7.04 2.19 6.09
C LEU A 62 8.03 1.03 6.23
N GLN A 63 8.39 0.65 7.46
CA GLN A 63 9.30 -0.48 7.69
C GLN A 63 8.71 -1.79 7.15
N ALA A 64 7.43 -2.03 7.38
CA ALA A 64 6.74 -3.21 6.87
C ALA A 64 6.66 -3.22 5.32
N LEU A 65 6.50 -2.06 4.67
CA LEU A 65 6.61 -1.96 3.20
C LEU A 65 8.00 -2.32 2.71
N ILE A 66 9.06 -1.80 3.35
CA ILE A 66 10.44 -2.10 2.95
C ILE A 66 10.78 -3.58 3.13
N GLU A 67 10.35 -4.19 4.24
CA GLU A 67 10.49 -5.63 4.48
C GLU A 67 9.73 -6.44 3.42
N ALA A 68 8.49 -6.06 3.12
CA ALA A 68 7.68 -6.72 2.09
C ALA A 68 8.29 -6.56 0.69
N ILE A 69 8.86 -5.40 0.36
CA ILE A 69 9.58 -5.16 -0.91
C ILE A 69 10.78 -6.10 -1.02
N GLY A 70 11.49 -6.36 0.08
CA GLY A 70 12.53 -7.39 0.13
C GLY A 70 13.71 -7.14 -0.83
N GLY A 71 14.02 -5.86 -1.08
CA GLY A 71 15.11 -5.45 -1.99
C GLY A 71 14.78 -5.52 -3.48
N ARG A 72 13.56 -5.94 -3.86
CA ARG A 72 13.12 -5.92 -5.26
C ARG A 72 13.06 -4.48 -5.78
N PRO A 73 13.43 -4.21 -7.04
CA PRO A 73 13.25 -2.91 -7.65
C PRO A 73 11.79 -2.47 -7.58
N VAL A 74 11.55 -1.22 -7.18
CA VAL A 74 10.22 -0.60 -7.26
C VAL A 74 10.26 0.41 -8.40
N SER A 75 9.44 0.18 -9.41
CA SER A 75 9.38 1.06 -10.58
C SER A 75 8.49 2.28 -10.31
N HIS A 76 7.35 2.05 -9.66
CA HIS A 76 6.31 3.06 -9.49
C HIS A 76 5.65 2.99 -8.11
N ILE A 77 5.28 4.16 -7.61
CA ILE A 77 4.39 4.36 -6.47
C ILE A 77 3.16 5.10 -7.01
N PHE A 78 2.01 4.43 -7.02
CA PHE A 78 0.75 5.00 -7.41
C PHE A 78 -0.01 5.50 -6.18
N VAL A 79 -0.50 6.72 -6.25
CA VAL A 79 -1.40 7.31 -5.26
C VAL A 79 -2.77 7.47 -5.91
N SER A 80 -3.77 6.80 -5.35
CA SER A 80 -5.14 6.80 -5.88
C SER A 80 -5.80 8.17 -5.76
N HIS A 81 -5.56 8.85 -4.64
CA HIS A 81 -6.00 10.20 -4.34
C HIS A 81 -5.21 10.79 -3.17
N THR A 82 -5.41 12.07 -2.90
CA THR A 82 -4.54 12.91 -2.05
C THR A 82 -4.85 12.84 -0.55
N HIS A 83 -5.84 12.07 -0.10
CA HIS A 83 -6.17 11.98 1.32
C HIS A 83 -5.02 11.42 2.18
N ARG A 84 -5.02 11.82 3.46
CA ARG A 84 -3.93 11.62 4.43
C ARG A 84 -3.68 10.16 4.79
N ASP A 85 -4.63 9.30 4.54
CA ASP A 85 -4.54 7.87 4.78
C ASP A 85 -3.88 7.13 3.62
N HIS A 86 -3.68 7.75 2.44
CA HIS A 86 -3.10 7.11 1.25
C HIS A 86 -1.77 7.71 0.80
N SER A 87 -1.68 9.03 0.70
CA SER A 87 -0.61 9.75 0.00
C SER A 87 0.67 10.06 0.79
N PRO A 88 0.67 10.30 2.12
CA PRO A 88 1.83 10.91 2.80
C PRO A 88 3.13 10.10 2.74
N LEU A 89 3.08 8.76 2.74
CA LEU A 89 4.30 7.94 2.66
C LEU A 89 4.96 7.92 1.29
N ALA A 90 4.32 8.44 0.24
CA ALA A 90 4.84 8.36 -1.13
C ALA A 90 6.23 9.01 -1.27
N ALA A 91 6.45 10.16 -0.63
CA ALA A 91 7.73 10.86 -0.68
C ALA A 91 8.85 10.05 -0.01
N ARG A 92 8.60 9.55 1.21
CA ARG A 92 9.57 8.75 1.95
C ARG A 92 9.86 7.41 1.26
N LEU A 93 8.84 6.75 0.73
CA LEU A 93 9.02 5.51 -0.01
C LEU A 93 9.80 5.74 -1.32
N LYS A 94 9.57 6.86 -2.01
CA LYS A 94 10.37 7.26 -3.18
C LYS A 94 11.84 7.44 -2.83
N GLU A 95 12.16 8.13 -1.73
CA GLU A 95 13.54 8.33 -1.29
C GLU A 95 14.26 6.99 -1.04
N ARG A 96 13.54 5.99 -0.53
CA ARG A 96 14.10 4.67 -0.22
C ARG A 96 14.24 3.75 -1.43
N THR A 97 13.45 3.96 -2.48
CA THR A 97 13.33 3.02 -3.60
C THR A 97 13.79 3.59 -4.95
N GLY A 98 13.82 4.91 -5.10
CA GLY A 98 14.05 5.60 -6.37
C GLY A 98 12.85 5.57 -7.33
N ALA A 99 11.70 5.01 -6.92
CA ALA A 99 10.54 4.84 -7.78
C ALA A 99 9.91 6.17 -8.24
N ALA A 100 9.29 6.16 -9.42
CA ALA A 100 8.48 7.28 -9.86
C ALA A 100 7.17 7.33 -9.07
N VAL A 101 6.80 8.51 -8.57
CA VAL A 101 5.49 8.71 -7.92
C VAL A 101 4.51 9.22 -8.97
N LEU A 102 3.39 8.52 -9.14
CA LEU A 102 2.32 8.85 -10.08
C LEU A 102 0.99 8.92 -9.32
N GLY A 103 0.14 9.88 -9.67
CA GLY A 103 -1.18 10.06 -9.09
C GLY A 103 -2.04 10.96 -9.98
N GLU A 104 -3.35 10.97 -9.72
CA GLU A 104 -4.29 11.79 -10.49
C GLU A 104 -4.41 13.19 -9.87
N GLY A 105 -4.15 14.21 -10.71
CA GLY A 105 -4.59 15.59 -10.52
C GLY A 105 -4.03 16.39 -9.32
N PRO A 106 -4.14 17.73 -9.37
CA PRO A 106 -4.12 18.53 -8.15
C PRO A 106 -5.34 18.18 -7.27
N HIS A 107 -5.21 18.35 -5.95
CA HIS A 107 -6.34 18.22 -5.04
C HIS A 107 -7.33 19.38 -5.18
#